data_AF-A0A5C8UMX7-F1
#
_entry.id   AF-A0A5C8UMX7-F1
#
_cell.length_a   1.000
_cell.length_b   1.000
_cell.length_c   1.000
_cell.angle_alpha   90.00
_cell.angle_beta   90.00
_cell.angle_gamma   90.00
#
_symmetry.space_group_name_H-M   'P 1'
#
loop_
_entity.id
_entity.type
_entity.pdbx_description
1 polymer ?
#
loop_
_entity_poly.entity_id
_entity_poly.type
_entity_poly.pdbx_seq_one_letter_code
_entity_poly.pdbx_strand_id
1 'polypeptide(L)'
;MSEQRRKDTPPESSEAEVEHPAPTVSTIKELYSHAFSCAKPDCREWLYRQDGDSVEPVLNSRVAHIHARSPGGPRWKPGMSAEENRSSGNLLLLCIPHSYEVDEHSERYSAEMLNQWRVDQREEHDRLRKAWPLSDEEARLVGNRSFDTPALVSPVLADIARAAERLATSAESSRPAIVAEAGAWRAMWDRVRASTTVWDGDGERLYVEPSRMETTRYREALLAALATANAALEPLVQDLKAEAAVARAAVPRSIPWSDWLARSAENVMTAASTWPGPPPAVDDDGLSDAVAELRESAGALAAVLRGDPAMAPPAVPQSKPSDPTPTVEDDPLREHQELLERARPFARVNHRPYEPDLRARLVVAARNASTIPPVVNASGIDLRATAALTAAVTRNAERAQLEGLIDQDRARRPLCMAVLLLYQLRMVLIEQGHADLGQRAADAIIGEIEATNWSQASAWVGNEHYGRAIFDAWATLASPEEPRGRLAVTLREEPGRIAELTVCCAGWVQHENQQTGEVRYERIYRQLPPWFPVHEIATAAAAAFPYVAPAVDEYDDRPEEIERLLGQVLRLRAASDQTTD
;
A
#
# COMPACT_ATOMS: atom_id res chain seq x y z
N MET A 1 39.82 83.29 -15.77
CA MET A 1 41.06 83.59 -16.54
C MET A 1 42.01 84.23 -15.54
N SER A 2 43.19 83.72 -15.19
CA SER A 2 44.17 82.85 -15.83
C SER A 2 45.03 82.29 -14.68
N GLU A 3 45.05 80.98 -14.46
CA GLU A 3 46.18 80.07 -14.75
C GLU A 3 47.52 80.45 -14.09
N GLN A 4 47.97 79.57 -13.19
CA GLN A 4 49.39 79.47 -12.83
C GLN A 4 49.81 78.01 -12.80
N ARG A 5 50.80 77.73 -13.65
CA ARG A 5 51.41 76.43 -13.95
C ARG A 5 52.48 76.10 -12.89
N ARG A 6 52.42 74.93 -12.26
CA ARG A 6 53.56 74.24 -11.59
C ARG A 6 53.33 72.73 -11.74
N LYS A 7 54.04 72.08 -12.67
CA LYS A 7 55.31 71.34 -12.52
C LYS A 7 55.10 69.97 -11.84
N ASP A 8 54.96 68.96 -12.70
CA ASP A 8 54.90 67.54 -12.37
C ASP A 8 56.18 67.01 -11.74
N THR A 9 56.02 66.20 -10.69
CA THR A 9 56.96 65.15 -10.26
C THR A 9 56.09 63.89 -10.12
N PRO A 10 56.46 62.74 -10.72
CA PRO A 10 55.58 61.58 -10.76
C PRO A 10 55.61 60.82 -9.41
N PRO A 11 54.48 60.34 -8.88
CA PRO A 11 54.50 59.36 -7.80
C PRO A 11 54.56 57.94 -8.38
N GLU A 12 55.38 57.11 -7.75
CA GLU A 12 55.50 55.66 -7.94
C GLU A 12 54.12 54.98 -7.89
N SER A 13 53.88 54.08 -8.85
CA SER A 13 52.68 53.27 -8.95
C SER A 13 52.72 52.11 -7.94
N SER A 14 51.88 52.16 -6.91
CA SER A 14 51.52 50.98 -6.12
C SER A 14 50.48 50.15 -6.90
N GLU A 15 50.92 49.06 -7.54
CA GLU A 15 50.01 48.05 -8.09
C GLU A 15 49.29 47.34 -6.94
N ALA A 16 47.96 47.23 -7.03
CA ALA A 16 47.14 46.53 -6.04
C ALA A 16 47.51 45.04 -6.02
N GLU A 17 47.69 44.46 -4.82
CA GLU A 17 47.99 43.03 -4.65
C GLU A 17 46.78 42.18 -5.09
N VAL A 18 46.92 41.43 -6.17
CA VAL A 18 45.87 40.56 -6.77
C VAL A 18 46.12 39.09 -6.37
N GLU A 19 45.05 38.30 -6.19
CA GLU A 19 45.14 36.86 -5.94
C GLU A 19 45.89 36.13 -7.07
N HIS A 20 46.85 35.29 -6.69
CA HIS A 20 47.62 34.48 -7.63
C HIS A 20 46.78 33.36 -8.27
N PRO A 21 47.01 33.02 -9.55
CA PRO A 21 46.33 31.91 -10.21
C PRO A 21 46.64 30.56 -9.55
N ALA A 22 45.75 29.59 -9.71
CA ALA A 22 45.96 28.23 -9.20
C ALA A 22 47.16 27.52 -9.87
N PRO A 23 47.77 26.52 -9.21
CA PRO A 23 48.80 25.67 -9.81
C PRO A 23 48.36 25.03 -11.13
N THR A 24 49.30 24.96 -12.07
CA THR A 24 49.02 24.33 -13.37
C THR A 24 48.94 22.81 -13.24
N VAL A 25 48.25 22.15 -14.17
CA VAL A 25 48.25 20.68 -14.30
C VAL A 25 49.68 20.12 -14.34
N SER A 26 50.59 20.79 -15.04
CA SER A 26 52.00 20.37 -15.11
C SER A 26 52.69 20.45 -13.75
N THR A 27 52.47 21.51 -12.98
CA THR A 27 53.03 21.66 -11.62
C THR A 27 52.50 20.57 -10.69
N ILE A 28 51.19 20.27 -10.75
CA ILE A 28 50.58 19.24 -9.90
C ILE A 28 51.18 17.86 -10.24
N LYS A 29 51.33 17.53 -11.53
CA LYS A 29 51.99 16.29 -11.97
C LYS A 29 53.45 16.22 -11.50
N GLU A 30 54.18 17.32 -11.56
CA GLU A 30 55.56 17.40 -11.06
C GLU A 30 55.62 17.09 -9.57
N LEU A 31 54.75 17.68 -8.74
CA LEU A 31 54.72 17.43 -7.30
C LEU A 31 54.48 15.94 -6.99
N TYR A 32 53.47 15.34 -7.62
CA TYR A 32 53.12 13.93 -7.38
C TYR A 32 54.13 12.95 -7.99
N SER A 33 54.93 13.37 -8.97
CA SER A 33 56.08 12.58 -9.46
C SER A 33 57.26 12.53 -8.48
N HIS A 34 57.22 13.33 -7.40
CA HIS A 34 58.29 13.45 -6.41
C HIS A 34 57.83 13.19 -4.97
N ALA A 35 56.67 12.54 -4.80
CA ALA A 35 56.13 12.22 -3.50
C ALA A 35 55.13 11.05 -3.58
N PHE A 36 54.94 10.36 -2.45
CA PHE A 36 53.95 9.28 -2.31
C PHE A 36 53.27 9.24 -0.93
N SER A 37 53.83 9.97 0.06
CA SER A 37 53.38 10.13 1.44
C SER A 37 53.13 11.62 1.77
N CYS A 38 52.40 11.89 2.85
CA CYS A 38 52.22 13.23 3.41
C CYS A 38 53.56 13.90 3.78
N ALA A 39 53.71 15.20 3.50
CA ALA A 39 54.93 15.95 3.81
C ALA A 39 55.17 16.18 5.32
N LYS A 40 54.13 16.09 6.15
CA LYS A 40 54.28 16.34 7.59
C LYS A 40 55.17 15.27 8.23
N PRO A 41 56.18 15.65 9.03
CA PRO A 41 57.02 14.71 9.77
C PRO A 41 56.20 13.71 10.56
N ASP A 42 56.68 12.46 10.57
CA ASP A 42 56.08 11.30 11.22
C ASP A 42 54.72 10.85 10.67
N CYS A 43 54.16 11.53 9.67
CA CYS A 43 52.94 11.09 8.98
C CYS A 43 53.28 10.15 7.82
N ARG A 44 52.82 8.89 7.88
CA ARG A 44 53.04 7.89 6.83
C ARG A 44 51.82 7.63 5.96
N GLU A 45 50.81 8.49 6.05
CA GLU A 45 49.61 8.38 5.22
C GLU A 45 49.98 8.54 3.75
N TRP A 46 49.46 7.64 2.91
CA TRP A 46 49.65 7.71 1.47
C TRP A 46 48.80 8.83 0.88
N LEU A 47 49.32 9.45 -0.19
CA LEU A 47 48.60 10.47 -0.94
C LEU A 47 47.33 9.91 -1.60
N TYR A 48 47.35 8.62 -1.92
CA TYR A 48 46.20 7.83 -2.35
C TYR A 48 46.06 6.61 -1.45
N ARG A 49 44.86 6.36 -0.93
CA ARG A 49 44.57 5.22 -0.04
C ARG A 49 43.78 4.15 -0.78
N GLN A 50 44.06 2.89 -0.48
CA GLN A 50 43.16 1.81 -0.87
C GLN A 50 41.96 1.84 0.07
N ASP A 51 40.76 2.03 -0.48
CA ASP A 51 39.53 1.81 0.28
C ASP A 51 39.19 0.31 0.20
N GLY A 52 38.71 -0.27 1.30
CA GLY A 52 38.49 -1.72 1.42
C GLY A 52 37.49 -2.28 0.42
N ASP A 53 36.57 -1.42 -0.03
CA ASP A 53 35.49 -1.76 -0.96
C ASP A 53 35.70 -1.19 -2.39
N SER A 54 36.78 -0.42 -2.63
CA SER A 54 37.06 0.19 -3.94
C SER A 54 38.16 -0.55 -4.70
N VAL A 55 37.91 -0.78 -6.00
CA VAL A 55 38.91 -1.29 -6.94
C VAL A 55 39.98 -0.23 -7.23
N GLU A 56 39.61 1.05 -7.23
CA GLU A 56 40.52 2.17 -7.48
C GLU A 56 40.94 2.88 -6.18
N PRO A 57 42.19 3.32 -6.07
CA PRO A 57 42.67 4.04 -4.90
C PRO A 57 42.03 5.44 -4.81
N VAL A 58 41.64 5.84 -3.60
CA VAL A 58 40.95 7.09 -3.31
C VAL A 58 41.96 8.19 -2.97
N LEU A 59 41.80 9.38 -3.55
CA LEU A 59 42.62 10.56 -3.25
C LEU A 59 42.51 10.94 -1.77
N ASN A 60 43.64 10.97 -1.07
CA ASN A 60 43.74 11.31 0.35
C ASN A 60 44.61 12.56 0.58
N SER A 61 44.95 13.30 -0.46
CA SER A 61 45.85 14.45 -0.36
C SER A 61 45.31 15.72 -1.00
N ARG A 62 45.88 16.85 -0.57
CA ARG A 62 45.70 18.17 -1.17
C ARG A 62 47.05 18.81 -1.47
N VAL A 63 47.07 19.66 -2.48
CA VAL A 63 48.19 20.55 -2.76
C VAL A 63 48.04 21.78 -1.86
N ALA A 64 48.96 21.96 -0.92
CA ALA A 64 48.97 23.09 0.00
C ALA A 64 49.99 24.13 -0.44
N HIS A 65 49.70 25.42 -0.17
CA HIS A 65 50.64 26.51 -0.40
C HIS A 65 51.46 26.79 0.86
N ILE A 66 52.77 26.98 0.71
CA ILE A 66 53.63 27.48 1.77
C ILE A 66 53.30 28.97 2.01
N HIS A 67 53.34 29.77 0.95
CA HIS A 67 52.81 31.15 0.92
C HIS A 67 51.49 31.18 0.15
N ALA A 68 50.41 31.63 0.80
CA ALA A 68 49.05 31.64 0.25
C ALA A 68 48.92 32.36 -1.11
N ARG A 69 47.84 32.05 -1.84
CA ARG A 69 47.49 32.68 -3.13
C ARG A 69 46.83 34.05 -2.99
N SER A 70 46.03 34.23 -1.94
CA SER A 70 45.22 35.43 -1.73
C SER A 70 45.89 36.37 -0.72
N PRO A 71 45.87 37.70 -0.96
CA PRO A 71 46.27 38.68 0.04
C PRO A 71 45.56 38.45 1.38
N GLY A 72 46.33 38.43 2.47
CA GLY A 72 45.81 38.17 3.82
C GLY A 72 45.58 36.68 4.16
N GLY A 73 45.84 35.76 3.23
CA GLY A 73 45.84 34.32 3.52
C GLY A 73 47.03 33.85 4.38
N PRO A 74 47.04 32.58 4.82
CA PRO A 74 48.12 32.00 5.62
C PRO A 74 49.51 32.26 5.03
N ARG A 75 50.39 32.88 5.82
CA ARG A 75 51.79 33.16 5.44
C ARG A 75 51.94 33.95 4.12
N TRP A 76 50.98 34.83 3.80
CA TRP A 76 51.05 35.70 2.62
C TRP A 76 52.40 36.44 2.53
N LYS A 77 53.00 36.42 1.33
CA LYS A 77 54.29 37.07 1.05
C LYS A 77 54.09 38.19 0.02
N PRO A 78 53.99 39.45 0.45
CA PRO A 78 53.89 40.60 -0.44
C PRO A 78 55.02 40.61 -1.48
N GLY A 79 54.69 40.92 -2.73
CA GLY A 79 55.65 41.01 -3.83
C GLY A 79 56.13 39.67 -4.41
N MET A 80 55.55 38.53 -4.01
CA MET A 80 55.81 37.24 -4.67
C MET A 80 55.20 37.23 -6.07
N SER A 81 55.93 36.73 -7.08
CA SER A 81 55.37 36.62 -8.43
C SER A 81 54.38 35.45 -8.53
N ALA A 82 53.44 35.54 -9.48
CA ALA A 82 52.47 34.46 -9.75
C ALA A 82 53.17 33.14 -10.11
N GLU A 83 54.25 33.20 -10.90
CA GLU A 83 55.08 32.07 -11.28
C GLU A 83 55.76 31.41 -10.08
N GLU A 84 56.33 32.20 -9.17
CA GLU A 84 56.93 31.67 -7.94
C GLU A 84 55.88 31.06 -7.03
N ASN A 85 54.72 31.72 -6.86
CA ASN A 85 53.65 31.26 -5.98
C ASN A 85 53.09 29.90 -6.39
N ARG A 86 52.93 29.66 -7.69
CA ARG A 86 52.41 28.41 -8.25
C ARG A 86 53.49 27.39 -8.62
N SER A 87 54.75 27.63 -8.26
CA SER A 87 55.86 26.72 -8.53
C SER A 87 55.91 25.56 -7.53
N SER A 88 56.54 24.45 -7.89
CA SER A 88 56.81 23.34 -6.96
C SER A 88 57.71 23.75 -5.78
N GLY A 89 58.35 24.93 -5.82
CA GLY A 89 59.10 25.51 -4.71
C GLY A 89 58.22 26.07 -3.58
N ASN A 90 56.97 26.44 -3.86
CA ASN A 90 56.02 27.02 -2.90
C ASN A 90 54.88 26.06 -2.53
N LEU A 91 54.93 24.82 -3.00
CA LEU A 91 53.86 23.84 -2.85
C LEU A 91 54.37 22.57 -2.18
N LEU A 92 53.52 21.94 -1.37
CA LEU A 92 53.78 20.62 -0.77
C LEU A 92 52.50 19.78 -0.75
N LEU A 93 52.66 18.46 -0.66
CA LEU A 93 51.52 17.53 -0.62
C LEU A 93 51.26 17.08 0.81
N LEU A 94 50.05 17.33 1.30
CA LEU A 94 49.62 16.92 2.64
C LEU A 94 48.41 16.00 2.52
N CYS A 95 48.27 15.07 3.46
CA CYS A 95 47.01 14.34 3.57
C CYS A 95 45.88 15.29 3.99
N ILE A 96 44.62 14.92 3.70
CA ILE A 96 43.45 15.78 3.95
C ILE A 96 43.47 16.40 5.37
N PRO A 97 43.65 15.64 6.48
CA PRO A 97 43.70 16.23 7.82
C PRO A 97 44.79 17.29 8.01
N HIS A 98 46.02 16.99 7.59
CA HIS A 98 47.15 17.90 7.76
C HIS A 98 47.06 19.12 6.85
N SER A 99 46.39 19.02 5.69
CA SER A 99 46.14 20.17 4.83
C SER A 99 45.22 21.20 5.50
N TYR A 100 44.24 20.77 6.28
CA TYR A 100 43.40 21.67 7.08
C TYR A 100 44.18 22.23 8.29
N GLU A 101 44.91 21.38 9.00
CA GLU A 101 45.64 21.78 10.21
C GLU A 101 46.63 22.92 9.96
N VAL A 102 47.39 22.88 8.86
CA VAL A 102 48.42 23.89 8.57
C VAL A 102 47.85 25.25 8.16
N ASP A 103 46.64 25.27 7.62
CA ASP A 103 45.95 26.49 7.20
C ASP A 103 45.16 27.11 8.36
N GLU A 104 44.47 26.30 9.17
CA GLU A 104 43.69 26.77 10.33
C GLU A 104 44.57 27.30 11.47
N HIS A 105 45.74 26.69 11.70
CA HIS A 105 46.68 27.09 12.75
C HIS A 105 47.97 27.68 12.16
N SER A 106 47.83 28.58 11.19
CA SER A 106 48.95 29.13 10.43
C SER A 106 50.05 29.77 11.29
N GLU A 107 49.73 30.27 12.47
CA GLU A 107 50.66 30.80 13.47
C GLU A 107 51.61 29.75 14.06
N ARG A 108 51.22 28.47 14.06
CA ARG A 108 52.05 27.35 14.55
C ARG A 108 52.98 26.80 13.47
N TYR A 109 52.64 27.04 12.20
CA TYR A 109 53.30 26.45 11.04
C TYR A 109 53.92 27.55 10.17
N SER A 110 55.17 27.93 10.48
CA SER A 110 55.92 28.93 9.71
C SER A 110 56.21 28.48 8.27
N ALA A 111 56.46 29.44 7.37
CA ALA A 111 56.81 29.13 5.98
C ALA A 111 58.12 28.34 5.87
N GLU A 112 59.08 28.65 6.74
CA GLU A 112 60.36 27.95 6.84
C GLU A 112 60.16 26.47 7.23
N MET A 113 59.25 26.20 8.17
CA MET A 113 58.92 24.84 8.58
C MET A 113 58.26 24.04 7.46
N LEU A 114 57.27 24.61 6.76
CA LEU A 114 56.62 23.93 5.64
C LEU A 114 57.58 23.73 4.46
N ASN A 115 58.52 24.66 4.23
CA ASN A 115 59.56 24.46 3.23
C ASN A 115 60.52 23.33 3.63
N GLN A 116 60.83 23.17 4.92
CA GLN A 116 61.60 22.01 5.38
C GLN A 116 60.84 20.71 5.13
N TRP A 117 59.53 20.65 5.44
CA TRP A 117 58.70 19.47 5.18
C TRP A 117 58.65 19.11 3.68
N ARG A 118 58.58 20.11 2.81
CA ARG A 118 58.66 19.92 1.36
C ARG A 118 60.00 19.31 0.92
N VAL A 119 61.10 19.78 1.51
CA VAL A 119 62.44 19.21 1.24
C VAL A 119 62.51 17.78 1.74
N ASP A 120 62.07 17.51 2.97
CA ASP A 120 62.07 16.17 3.57
C ASP A 120 61.22 15.17 2.77
N GLN A 121 60.05 15.59 2.27
CA GLN A 121 59.19 14.79 1.40
C GLN A 121 59.90 14.39 0.09
N ARG A 122 60.64 15.32 -0.51
CA ARG A 122 61.44 15.05 -1.71
C ARG A 122 62.62 14.12 -1.40
N GLU A 123 63.30 14.31 -0.28
CA GLU A 123 64.37 13.41 0.16
C GLU A 123 63.87 11.99 0.44
N GLU A 124 62.65 11.85 0.98
CA GLU A 124 61.99 10.56 1.16
C GLU A 124 61.73 9.87 -0.19
N HIS A 125 61.19 10.61 -1.17
CA HIS A 125 61.05 10.14 -2.54
C HIS A 125 62.40 9.68 -3.12
N ASP A 126 63.46 10.48 -2.98
CA ASP A 126 64.76 10.17 -3.59
C ASP A 126 65.39 8.91 -2.96
N ARG A 127 65.17 8.71 -1.65
CA ARG A 127 65.64 7.53 -0.92
C ARG A 127 64.88 6.26 -1.29
N LEU A 128 63.55 6.33 -1.40
CA LEU A 128 62.68 5.17 -1.60
C LEU A 128 62.35 4.90 -3.07
N ARG A 129 62.57 5.88 -3.95
CA ARG A 129 62.22 5.88 -5.38
C ARG A 129 60.75 5.52 -5.63
N LYS A 130 59.85 6.04 -4.79
CA LYS A 130 58.41 5.87 -4.91
C LYS A 130 57.75 7.21 -5.22
N ALA A 131 56.86 7.22 -6.21
CA ALA A 131 56.10 8.37 -6.64
C ALA A 131 54.69 7.95 -7.04
N TRP A 132 53.78 8.91 -7.20
CA TRP A 132 52.43 8.66 -7.70
C TRP A 132 52.19 9.45 -9.01
N PRO A 133 52.68 8.98 -10.16
CA PRO A 133 52.52 9.71 -11.41
C PRO A 133 51.03 9.82 -11.78
N LEU A 134 50.56 11.05 -12.01
CA LEU A 134 49.16 11.34 -12.36
C LEU A 134 48.97 11.48 -13.88
N SER A 135 47.81 11.05 -14.37
CA SER A 135 47.25 11.47 -15.64
C SER A 135 46.79 12.94 -15.61
N ASP A 136 46.49 13.52 -16.78
CA ASP A 136 45.99 14.89 -16.86
C ASP A 136 44.62 15.06 -16.19
N GLU A 137 43.79 14.02 -16.20
CA GLU A 137 42.47 14.04 -15.57
C GLU A 137 42.58 13.97 -14.04
N GLU A 138 43.42 13.08 -13.52
CA GLU A 138 43.66 12.99 -12.07
C GLU A 138 44.30 14.28 -11.53
N ALA A 139 45.21 14.90 -12.30
CA ALA A 139 45.81 16.18 -11.92
C ALA A 139 44.78 17.32 -11.87
N ARG A 140 43.78 17.33 -12.78
CA ARG A 140 42.64 18.27 -12.70
C ARG A 140 41.78 18.00 -11.47
N LEU A 141 41.44 16.74 -11.20
CA LEU A 141 40.67 16.34 -10.02
C LEU A 141 41.33 16.80 -8.71
N VAL A 142 42.64 16.57 -8.59
CA VAL A 142 43.45 17.03 -7.45
C VAL A 142 43.40 18.56 -7.32
N GLY A 143 43.53 19.29 -8.43
CA GLY A 143 43.40 20.75 -8.46
C GLY A 143 42.05 21.21 -7.90
N ASN A 144 40.95 20.67 -8.43
CA ASN A 144 39.60 21.04 -8.01
C ASN A 144 39.36 20.71 -6.52
N ARG A 145 39.79 19.53 -6.05
CA ARG A 145 39.64 19.12 -4.65
C ARG A 145 40.51 19.91 -3.68
N SER A 146 41.64 20.43 -4.15
CA SER A 146 42.55 21.24 -3.32
C SER A 146 42.08 22.69 -3.20
N PHE A 147 41.38 23.23 -4.21
CA PHE A 147 41.15 24.67 -4.32
C PHE A 147 39.67 25.09 -4.48
N ASP A 148 38.74 24.19 -4.81
CA ASP A 148 37.33 24.52 -5.12
C ASP A 148 36.28 24.02 -4.11
N THR A 149 36.68 23.33 -3.03
CA THR A 149 35.73 22.83 -1.99
C THR A 149 35.87 23.62 -0.68
N PRO A 150 34.93 24.52 -0.32
CA PRO A 150 35.04 25.29 0.92
C PRO A 150 34.84 24.40 2.16
N ALA A 151 35.68 24.59 3.18
CA ALA A 151 35.61 23.90 4.48
C ALA A 151 34.29 24.14 5.26
N LEU A 152 33.52 25.17 4.90
CA LEU A 152 32.28 25.60 5.58
C LEU A 152 31.04 24.73 5.31
N VAL A 153 31.08 23.80 4.34
CA VAL A 153 29.84 23.18 3.80
C VAL A 153 29.39 21.93 4.57
N SER A 154 30.28 21.28 5.34
CA SER A 154 29.96 19.99 5.99
C SER A 154 28.91 20.05 7.12
N PRO A 155 28.90 21.05 8.02
CA PRO A 155 27.88 21.15 9.07
C PRO A 155 26.49 21.46 8.49
N VAL A 156 26.41 22.43 7.58
CA VAL A 156 25.16 22.85 6.90
C VAL A 156 24.52 21.68 6.15
N LEU A 157 25.32 20.83 5.50
CA LEU A 157 24.84 19.60 4.85
C LEU A 157 24.16 18.63 5.84
N ALA A 158 24.78 18.40 7.00
CA ALA A 158 24.25 17.50 8.00
C ALA A 158 22.98 18.06 8.66
N ASP A 159 22.92 19.38 8.86
CA ASP A 159 21.78 20.06 9.47
C ASP A 159 20.57 20.09 8.53
N ILE A 160 20.78 20.37 7.22
CA ILE A 160 19.72 20.27 6.20
C ILE A 160 19.15 18.85 6.13
N ALA A 161 20.02 17.83 6.02
CA ALA A 161 19.55 16.45 5.93
C ALA A 161 18.76 16.03 7.17
N ARG A 162 19.22 16.42 8.37
CA ARG A 162 18.55 16.13 9.63
C ARG A 162 17.21 16.86 9.75
N ALA A 163 17.16 18.15 9.39
CA ALA A 163 15.96 18.95 9.47
C ALA A 163 14.88 18.46 8.48
N ALA A 164 15.28 18.13 7.24
CA ALA A 164 14.37 17.58 6.23
C ALA A 164 13.78 16.23 6.68
N GLU A 165 14.60 15.31 7.20
CA GLU A 165 14.10 14.00 7.61
C GLU A 165 13.23 14.05 8.87
N ARG A 166 13.53 14.98 9.80
CA ARG A 166 12.67 15.25 10.96
C ARG A 166 11.30 15.76 10.53
N LEU A 167 11.26 16.70 9.57
CA LEU A 167 10.02 17.22 9.03
C LEU A 167 9.22 16.10 8.33
N ALA A 168 9.86 15.30 7.47
CA ALA A 168 9.25 14.17 6.78
C ALA A 168 8.65 13.16 7.76
N THR A 169 9.46 12.67 8.70
CA THR A 169 9.02 11.67 9.70
C THR A 169 7.89 12.22 10.56
N SER A 170 7.97 13.48 11.00
CA SER A 170 6.92 14.10 11.81
C SER A 170 5.62 14.22 11.02
N ALA A 171 5.68 14.60 9.75
CA ALA A 171 4.50 14.73 8.89
C ALA A 171 3.84 13.37 8.65
N GLU A 172 4.62 12.35 8.27
CA GLU A 172 4.14 10.97 8.10
C GLU A 172 3.51 10.43 9.39
N SER A 173 4.13 10.68 10.56
CA SER A 173 3.62 10.22 11.85
C SER A 173 2.30 10.88 12.29
N SER A 174 1.98 12.05 11.73
CA SER A 174 0.75 12.79 12.06
C SER A 174 -0.48 12.26 11.33
N ARG A 175 -0.30 11.65 10.14
CA ARG A 175 -1.41 11.26 9.24
C ARG A 175 -2.33 10.19 9.83
N PRO A 176 -1.87 9.13 10.53
CA PRO A 176 -2.74 8.09 11.05
C PRO A 176 -3.84 8.61 11.99
N ALA A 177 -3.55 9.61 12.82
CA ALA A 177 -4.54 10.21 13.72
C ALA A 177 -5.64 10.95 12.94
N ILE A 178 -5.28 11.67 11.89
CA ILE A 178 -6.21 12.37 10.99
C ILE A 178 -7.09 11.34 10.25
N VAL A 179 -6.48 10.28 9.70
CA VAL A 179 -7.18 9.18 9.02
C VAL A 179 -8.16 8.48 9.96
N ALA A 180 -7.80 8.29 11.23
CA ALA A 180 -8.68 7.70 12.24
C ALA A 180 -9.93 8.56 12.48
N GLU A 181 -9.78 9.88 12.63
CA GLU A 181 -10.93 10.80 12.81
C GLU A 181 -11.83 10.86 11.57
N ALA A 182 -11.24 10.93 10.37
CA ALA A 182 -12.00 10.86 9.12
C ALA A 182 -12.73 9.51 8.97
N GLY A 183 -12.07 8.41 9.35
CA GLY A 183 -12.64 7.07 9.38
C GLY A 183 -13.79 6.92 10.37
N ALA A 184 -13.68 7.52 11.55
CA ALA A 184 -14.75 7.53 12.56
C ALA A 184 -15.99 8.30 12.05
N TRP A 185 -15.77 9.42 11.35
CA TRP A 185 -16.85 10.18 10.73
C TRP A 185 -17.53 9.38 9.61
N ARG A 186 -16.76 8.69 8.75
CA ARG A 186 -17.29 7.79 7.72
C ARG A 186 -18.12 6.65 8.35
N ALA A 187 -17.59 6.00 9.38
CA ALA A 187 -18.31 4.93 10.08
C ALA A 187 -19.63 5.42 10.71
N MET A 188 -19.69 6.68 11.18
CA MET A 188 -20.97 7.28 11.59
C MET A 188 -21.93 7.42 10.40
N TRP A 189 -21.47 7.97 9.28
CA TRP A 189 -22.29 8.09 8.07
C TRP A 189 -22.83 6.73 7.62
N ASP A 190 -21.99 5.70 7.60
CA ASP A 190 -22.38 4.36 7.20
C ASP A 190 -23.41 3.76 8.16
N ARG A 191 -23.27 3.98 9.48
CA ARG A 191 -24.29 3.57 10.47
C ARG A 191 -25.63 4.28 10.26
N VAL A 192 -25.63 5.60 10.04
CA VAL A 192 -26.86 6.36 9.79
C VAL A 192 -27.52 5.90 8.49
N ARG A 193 -26.75 5.73 7.42
CA ARG A 193 -27.25 5.18 6.14
C ARG A 193 -27.79 3.77 6.30
N ALA A 194 -27.10 2.92 7.05
CA ALA A 194 -27.53 1.55 7.33
C ALA A 194 -28.82 1.48 8.17
N SER A 195 -29.07 2.48 9.03
CA SER A 195 -30.28 2.54 9.86
C SER A 195 -31.55 2.90 9.08
N THR A 196 -31.42 3.52 7.91
CA THR A 196 -32.58 3.92 7.11
C THR A 196 -33.07 2.77 6.24
N THR A 197 -34.31 2.34 6.45
CA THR A 197 -35.00 1.31 5.65
C THR A 197 -36.08 1.92 4.77
N VAL A 198 -35.79 3.09 4.18
CA VAL A 198 -36.71 3.81 3.29
C VAL A 198 -36.12 3.80 1.89
N TRP A 199 -36.97 3.64 0.89
CA TRP A 199 -36.61 3.61 -0.52
C TRP A 199 -37.44 4.62 -1.28
N ASP A 200 -36.92 5.11 -2.40
CA ASP A 200 -37.65 6.01 -3.29
C ASP A 200 -38.62 5.25 -4.20
N GLY A 201 -39.27 5.99 -5.11
CA GLY A 201 -40.22 5.43 -6.07
C GLY A 201 -39.61 4.37 -6.98
N ASP A 202 -38.30 4.40 -7.22
CA ASP A 202 -37.58 3.44 -8.04
C ASP A 202 -37.00 2.29 -7.22
N GLY A 203 -37.16 2.27 -5.89
CA GLY A 203 -36.59 1.25 -5.01
C GLY A 203 -35.11 1.47 -4.67
N GLU A 204 -34.54 2.61 -5.04
CA GLU A 204 -33.22 3.02 -4.58
C GLU A 204 -33.30 3.43 -3.11
N ARG A 205 -32.20 3.22 -2.38
CA ARG A 205 -32.17 3.52 -0.94
C ARG A 205 -32.13 5.03 -0.74
N LEU A 206 -33.08 5.55 0.02
CA LEU A 206 -33.05 6.93 0.48
C LEU A 206 -32.11 7.03 1.68
N TYR A 207 -31.20 7.99 1.63
CA TYR A 207 -30.26 8.27 2.70
C TYR A 207 -30.74 9.45 3.52
N VAL A 208 -30.97 9.24 4.81
CA VAL A 208 -31.13 10.34 5.76
C VAL A 208 -29.75 10.92 6.03
N GLU A 209 -29.58 12.22 5.82
CA GLU A 209 -28.36 12.90 6.25
C GLU A 209 -28.25 12.88 7.78
N PRO A 210 -27.06 12.61 8.34
CA PRO A 210 -26.84 12.72 9.77
C PRO A 210 -27.23 14.10 10.30
N SER A 211 -27.66 14.16 11.56
CA SER A 211 -28.03 15.45 12.14
C SER A 211 -26.86 16.44 12.12
N ARG A 212 -27.15 17.74 12.09
CA ARG A 212 -26.10 18.77 12.19
C ARG A 212 -25.25 18.58 13.45
N MET A 213 -25.87 18.20 14.57
CA MET A 213 -25.18 17.95 15.83
C MET A 213 -24.16 16.82 15.73
N GLU A 214 -24.54 15.69 15.13
CA GLU A 214 -23.63 14.57 14.91
C GLU A 214 -22.50 14.96 13.95
N THR A 215 -22.83 15.63 12.85
CA THR A 215 -21.85 16.05 11.84
C THR A 215 -20.84 17.06 12.39
N THR A 216 -21.28 18.02 13.20
CA THR A 216 -20.41 19.04 13.81
C THR A 216 -19.34 18.39 14.70
N ARG A 217 -19.72 17.41 15.52
CA ARG A 217 -18.78 16.73 16.43
C ARG A 217 -17.59 16.12 15.69
N TYR A 218 -17.83 15.37 14.61
CA TYR A 218 -16.75 14.73 13.86
C TYR A 218 -15.95 15.73 13.02
N ARG A 219 -16.61 16.77 12.50
CA ARG A 219 -15.93 17.87 11.82
C ARG A 219 -14.94 18.58 12.75
N GLU A 220 -15.36 18.89 13.97
CA GLU A 220 -14.51 19.54 14.98
C GLU A 220 -13.33 18.64 15.37
N ALA A 221 -13.54 17.33 15.52
CA ALA A 221 -12.47 16.38 15.82
C ALA A 221 -11.42 16.31 14.70
N LEU A 222 -11.86 16.23 13.43
CA LEU A 222 -10.96 16.24 12.27
C LEU A 222 -10.17 17.56 12.19
N LEU A 223 -10.85 18.70 12.35
CA LEU A 223 -10.19 20.02 12.36
C LEU A 223 -9.17 20.14 13.51
N ALA A 224 -9.47 19.60 14.68
CA ALA A 224 -8.55 19.59 15.81
C ALA A 224 -7.31 18.71 15.55
N ALA A 225 -7.47 17.55 14.90
CA ALA A 225 -6.36 16.70 14.50
C ALA A 225 -5.44 17.41 13.47
N LEU A 226 -6.04 18.04 12.45
CA LEU A 226 -5.29 18.83 11.45
C LEU A 226 -4.55 20.01 12.08
N ALA A 227 -5.20 20.73 13.01
CA ALA A 227 -4.57 21.83 13.74
C ALA A 227 -3.38 21.35 14.60
N THR A 228 -3.50 20.17 15.21
CA THR A 228 -2.42 19.55 16.00
C THR A 228 -1.23 19.19 15.11
N ALA A 229 -1.47 18.60 13.94
CA ALA A 229 -0.43 18.33 12.96
C ALA A 229 0.27 19.62 12.49
N ASN A 230 -0.51 20.66 12.15
CA ASN A 230 0.05 21.95 11.76
C ASN A 230 0.95 22.57 12.84
N ALA A 231 0.49 22.56 14.10
CA ALA A 231 1.26 23.10 15.22
C ALA A 231 2.57 22.34 15.49
N ALA A 232 2.60 21.02 15.21
CA ALA A 232 3.81 20.22 15.36
C ALA A 232 4.83 20.45 14.23
N LEU A 233 4.37 20.73 13.01
CA LEU A 233 5.23 20.86 11.82
C LEU A 233 5.77 22.27 11.63
N GLU A 234 5.01 23.31 12.01
CA GLU A 234 5.42 24.72 11.87
C GLU A 234 6.87 24.99 12.33
N PRO A 235 7.31 24.62 13.56
CA PRO A 235 8.69 24.88 13.97
C PRO A 235 9.73 24.15 13.11
N LEU A 236 9.44 22.92 12.65
CA LEU A 236 10.36 22.14 11.82
C LEU A 236 10.52 22.74 10.42
N VAL A 237 9.44 23.29 9.87
CA VAL A 237 9.46 24.02 8.58
C VAL A 237 10.29 25.29 8.69
N GLN A 238 10.12 26.06 9.77
CA GLN A 238 10.91 27.27 10.00
C GLN A 238 12.41 26.96 10.17
N ASP A 239 12.76 25.91 10.91
CA ASP A 239 14.13 25.45 11.08
C ASP A 239 14.76 25.06 9.73
N LEU A 240 14.07 24.26 8.92
CA LEU A 240 14.57 23.84 7.60
C LEU A 240 14.74 25.02 6.64
N LYS A 241 13.81 25.98 6.66
CA LYS A 241 13.91 27.21 5.86
C LYS A 241 15.09 28.07 6.29
N ALA A 242 15.40 28.12 7.59
CA ALA A 242 16.59 28.82 8.08
C ALA A 242 17.88 28.17 7.55
N GLU A 243 17.99 26.83 7.60
CA GLU A 243 19.16 26.12 7.05
C GLU A 243 19.30 26.28 5.53
N ALA A 244 18.18 26.24 4.79
CA ALA A 244 18.18 26.50 3.35
C ALA A 244 18.67 27.93 3.03
N ALA A 245 18.32 28.92 3.85
CA ALA A 245 18.79 30.30 3.72
C ALA A 245 20.30 30.43 4.01
N VAL A 246 20.83 29.68 4.99
CA VAL A 246 22.28 29.61 5.25
C VAL A 246 23.03 29.06 4.04
N ALA A 247 22.58 27.93 3.48
CA ALA A 247 23.17 27.35 2.27
C ALA A 247 23.13 28.32 1.08
N ARG A 248 22.00 29.01 0.90
CA ARG A 248 21.80 30.02 -0.14
C ARG A 248 22.82 31.15 -0.04
N ALA A 249 23.09 31.63 1.18
CA ALA A 249 24.03 32.71 1.43
C ALA A 249 25.50 32.26 1.28
N ALA A 250 25.82 31.04 1.70
CA ALA A 250 27.17 30.50 1.65
C ALA A 250 27.62 30.12 0.23
N VAL A 251 26.71 29.62 -0.61
CA VAL A 251 27.02 29.09 -1.94
C VAL A 251 26.06 29.69 -2.98
N PRO A 252 26.44 30.76 -3.71
CA PRO A 252 25.54 31.44 -4.65
C PRO A 252 24.94 30.56 -5.74
N ARG A 253 25.68 29.54 -6.21
CA ARG A 253 25.15 28.58 -7.20
C ARG A 253 24.01 27.70 -6.67
N SER A 254 23.80 27.63 -5.35
CA SER A 254 22.76 26.80 -4.73
C SER A 254 21.37 27.45 -4.67
N ILE A 255 21.24 28.74 -5.00
CA ILE A 255 19.99 29.51 -4.87
C ILE A 255 18.75 28.76 -5.40
N PRO A 256 18.75 28.22 -6.64
CA PRO A 256 17.57 27.53 -7.17
C PRO A 256 17.13 26.30 -6.35
N TRP A 257 18.09 25.59 -5.76
CA TRP A 257 17.86 24.39 -4.95
C TRP A 257 17.45 24.73 -3.52
N SER A 258 18.02 25.77 -2.92
CA SER A 258 17.57 26.29 -1.62
C SER A 258 16.14 26.80 -1.68
N ASP A 259 15.77 27.51 -2.75
CA ASP A 259 14.41 27.99 -2.95
C ASP A 259 13.43 26.83 -3.21
N TRP A 260 13.88 25.76 -3.87
CA TRP A 260 13.07 24.54 -4.05
C TRP A 260 12.81 23.84 -2.72
N LEU A 261 13.85 23.57 -1.93
CA LEU A 261 13.72 22.95 -0.61
C LEU A 261 12.76 23.73 0.32
N ALA A 262 12.87 25.06 0.33
CA ALA A 262 11.99 25.91 1.13
C ALA A 262 10.51 25.78 0.72
N ARG A 263 10.22 25.71 -0.59
CA ARG A 263 8.85 25.49 -1.10
C ARG A 263 8.34 24.08 -0.78
N SER A 264 9.17 23.05 -0.95
CA SER A 264 8.79 21.67 -0.64
C SER A 264 8.46 21.50 0.85
N ALA A 265 9.14 22.23 1.74
CA ALA A 265 8.80 22.26 3.17
C ALA A 265 7.40 22.85 3.43
N GLU A 266 7.02 23.94 2.75
CA GLU A 266 5.68 24.54 2.83
C GLU A 266 4.60 23.62 2.23
N ASN A 267 4.92 22.90 1.16
CA ASN A 267 4.02 21.91 0.55
C ASN A 267 3.72 20.78 1.55
N VAL A 268 4.72 20.26 2.26
CA VAL A 268 4.52 19.23 3.29
C VAL A 268 3.61 19.73 4.41
N MET A 269 3.82 20.96 4.89
CA MET A 269 2.96 21.55 5.93
C MET A 269 1.52 21.68 5.45
N THR A 270 1.32 22.15 4.22
CA THR A 270 0.00 22.31 3.61
C THR A 270 -0.70 20.96 3.44
N ALA A 271 0.01 19.96 2.91
CA ALA A 271 -0.54 18.61 2.70
C ALA A 271 -0.87 17.91 4.02
N ALA A 272 -0.03 18.05 5.04
CA ALA A 272 -0.25 17.46 6.36
C ALA A 272 -1.41 18.10 7.13
N SER A 273 -1.65 19.40 6.92
CA SER A 273 -2.71 20.17 7.59
C SER A 273 -4.01 20.25 6.80
N THR A 274 -4.08 19.61 5.63
CA THR A 274 -5.28 19.57 4.77
C THR A 274 -5.82 18.15 4.64
N TRP A 275 -7.14 18.05 4.49
CA TRP A 275 -7.84 16.82 4.18
C TRP A 275 -8.66 17.00 2.89
N PRO A 276 -8.76 16.00 1.99
CA PRO A 276 -9.26 16.19 0.62
C PRO A 276 -10.73 16.63 0.52
N GLY A 277 -11.54 16.33 1.53
CA GLY A 277 -12.93 16.77 1.61
C GLY A 277 -13.67 16.17 2.80
N PRO A 278 -14.89 16.64 3.13
CA PRO A 278 -15.68 15.97 4.14
C PRO A 278 -15.96 14.51 3.74
N PRO A 279 -16.13 13.59 4.70
CA PRO A 279 -16.50 12.20 4.40
C PRO A 279 -17.70 12.11 3.45
N PRO A 280 -17.66 11.19 2.48
CA PRO A 280 -16.84 9.97 2.45
C PRO A 280 -15.46 10.10 1.78
N ALA A 281 -14.95 11.32 1.56
CA ALA A 281 -13.61 11.50 0.99
C ALA A 281 -12.54 10.72 1.77
N VAL A 282 -11.74 9.95 1.03
CA VAL A 282 -10.62 9.16 1.55
C VAL A 282 -9.34 9.98 1.49
N ASP A 283 -8.32 9.48 2.19
CA ASP A 283 -6.97 10.04 2.10
C ASP A 283 -6.49 10.03 0.64
N ASP A 284 -5.76 11.08 0.26
CA ASP A 284 -5.08 11.17 -1.03
C ASP A 284 -3.57 11.01 -0.84
N ASP A 285 -2.87 10.74 -1.93
CA ASP A 285 -1.40 10.57 -1.89
C ASP A 285 -0.66 11.92 -1.71
N GLY A 286 -1.39 13.03 -1.51
CA GLY A 286 -0.82 14.39 -1.51
C GLY A 286 0.25 14.62 -0.44
N LEU A 287 0.10 14.02 0.74
CA LEU A 287 1.15 14.10 1.78
C LEU A 287 2.38 13.27 1.42
N SER A 288 2.17 12.05 0.91
CA SER A 288 3.27 11.16 0.50
C SER A 288 4.08 11.80 -0.63
N ASP A 289 3.40 12.37 -1.63
CA ASP A 289 4.03 13.07 -2.76
C ASP A 289 4.82 14.29 -2.28
N ALA A 290 4.27 15.11 -1.38
CA ALA A 290 4.97 16.27 -0.82
C ALA A 290 6.21 15.87 -0.03
N VAL A 291 6.15 14.78 0.74
CA VAL A 291 7.29 14.26 1.50
C VAL A 291 8.36 13.68 0.57
N ALA A 292 7.97 13.00 -0.51
CA ALA A 292 8.90 12.53 -1.52
C ALA A 292 9.66 13.70 -2.18
N GLU A 293 8.94 14.77 -2.56
CA GLU A 293 9.55 15.98 -3.12
C GLU A 293 10.49 16.68 -2.11
N LEU A 294 10.12 16.69 -0.83
CA LEU A 294 10.98 17.24 0.24
C LEU A 294 12.31 16.48 0.34
N ARG A 295 12.28 15.14 0.35
CA ARG A 295 13.49 14.31 0.41
C ARG A 295 14.35 14.49 -0.84
N GLU A 296 13.73 14.58 -2.01
CA GLU A 296 14.39 14.79 -3.29
C GLU A 296 15.09 16.16 -3.37
N SER A 297 14.39 17.23 -2.97
CA SER A 297 14.94 18.59 -2.93
C SER A 297 16.10 18.72 -1.94
N ALA A 298 16.02 18.08 -0.78
CA ALA A 298 17.10 18.04 0.20
C ALA A 298 18.34 17.31 -0.35
N GLY A 299 18.14 16.17 -1.02
CA GLY A 299 19.22 15.39 -1.66
C GLY A 299 19.91 16.16 -2.79
N ALA A 300 19.14 16.84 -3.63
CA ALA A 300 19.66 17.65 -4.72
C ALA A 300 20.46 18.86 -4.23
N LEU A 301 19.96 19.58 -3.22
CA LEU A 301 20.71 20.67 -2.59
C LEU A 301 22.02 20.16 -1.99
N ALA A 302 21.98 19.01 -1.32
CA ALA A 302 23.18 18.40 -0.76
C ALA A 302 24.24 18.05 -1.83
N ALA A 303 23.83 17.58 -3.00
CA ALA A 303 24.74 17.33 -4.13
C ALA A 303 25.40 18.63 -4.64
N VAL A 304 24.63 19.72 -4.83
CA VAL A 304 25.16 21.02 -5.26
C VAL A 304 26.18 21.59 -4.28
N LEU A 305 25.90 21.44 -2.98
CA LEU A 305 26.77 21.87 -1.89
C LEU A 305 28.09 21.06 -1.89
N ARG A 306 28.06 19.75 -2.18
CA ARG A 306 29.27 18.93 -2.37
C ARG A 306 30.03 19.21 -3.67
N GLY A 307 29.40 19.87 -4.64
CA GLY A 307 29.94 20.06 -5.99
C GLY A 307 29.74 18.85 -6.91
N ASP A 308 28.85 17.94 -6.53
CA ASP A 308 28.46 16.79 -7.34
C ASP A 308 27.39 17.21 -8.38
N PRO A 309 27.22 16.45 -9.47
CA PRO A 309 26.07 16.62 -10.37
C PRO A 309 24.75 16.48 -9.59
N ALA A 310 23.86 17.46 -9.75
CA ALA A 310 22.57 17.49 -9.06
C ALA A 310 21.42 17.59 -10.06
N MET A 311 20.27 16.99 -9.71
CA MET A 311 19.05 17.15 -10.49
C MET A 311 18.60 18.61 -10.48
N ALA A 312 18.17 19.13 -11.62
CA ALA A 312 17.67 20.49 -11.73
C ALA A 312 16.33 20.64 -11.00
N PRO A 313 16.07 21.77 -10.31
CA PRO A 313 14.77 22.00 -9.68
C PRO A 313 13.64 21.96 -10.73
N PRO A 314 12.51 21.31 -10.42
CA PRO A 314 11.37 21.28 -11.33
C PRO A 314 10.86 22.70 -11.58
N ALA A 315 10.45 22.99 -12.82
CA ALA A 315 9.70 24.20 -13.12
C ALA A 315 8.42 24.20 -12.28
N VAL A 316 8.06 25.34 -11.67
CA VAL A 316 6.87 25.49 -10.80
C VAL A 316 5.67 24.81 -11.47
N PRO A 317 5.21 23.65 -10.97
CA PRO A 317 4.17 22.89 -11.66
C PRO A 317 2.84 23.61 -11.53
N GLN A 318 2.13 23.76 -12.66
CA GLN A 318 0.68 23.88 -12.61
C GLN A 318 0.12 22.50 -12.21
N SER A 319 -0.81 22.50 -11.27
CA SER A 319 -1.47 21.33 -10.70
C SER A 319 -1.75 20.25 -11.76
N LYS A 320 -1.10 19.10 -11.62
CA LYS A 320 -1.45 17.90 -12.38
C LYS A 320 -2.85 17.45 -11.94
N PRO A 321 -3.72 17.00 -12.86
CA PRO A 321 -4.87 16.20 -12.47
C PRO A 321 -4.37 14.89 -11.83
N SER A 322 -5.05 14.47 -10.78
CA SER A 322 -4.86 13.18 -10.14
C SER A 322 -4.93 12.04 -11.16
N ASP A 323 -3.87 11.24 -11.21
CA ASP A 323 -3.91 9.93 -11.85
C ASP A 323 -4.82 8.99 -11.05
N PRO A 324 -5.42 7.97 -11.69
CA PRO A 324 -6.47 7.17 -11.08
C PRO A 324 -5.92 6.37 -9.89
N THR A 325 -6.69 6.42 -8.81
CA THR A 325 -6.64 5.60 -7.59
C THR A 325 -6.08 4.20 -7.85
N PRO A 326 -5.17 3.67 -7.02
CA PRO A 326 -4.70 2.30 -7.15
C PRO A 326 -5.88 1.34 -7.21
N THR A 327 -5.80 0.40 -8.15
CA THR A 327 -6.77 -0.68 -8.35
C THR A 327 -7.01 -1.36 -7.00
N VAL A 328 -8.21 -1.17 -6.46
CA VAL A 328 -8.66 -1.86 -5.26
C VAL A 328 -8.44 -3.36 -5.51
N GLU A 329 -7.72 -4.02 -4.60
CA GLU A 329 -7.51 -5.46 -4.62
C GLU A 329 -8.82 -6.18 -4.99
N ASP A 330 -8.72 -7.18 -5.87
CA ASP A 330 -9.82 -8.09 -6.22
C ASP A 330 -10.34 -8.72 -4.92
N ASP A 331 -11.42 -8.15 -4.37
CA ASP A 331 -12.17 -8.69 -3.24
C ASP A 331 -13.47 -9.29 -3.79
N PRO A 332 -13.51 -10.61 -4.05
CA PRO A 332 -14.66 -11.26 -4.66
C PRO A 332 -15.93 -11.15 -3.80
N LEU A 333 -15.77 -11.01 -2.48
CA LEU A 333 -16.91 -10.84 -1.57
C LEU A 333 -17.50 -9.43 -1.73
N ARG A 334 -16.65 -8.40 -1.80
CA ARG A 334 -17.09 -7.02 -2.06
C ARG A 334 -17.74 -6.89 -3.42
N GLU A 335 -17.15 -7.46 -4.47
CA GLU A 335 -17.76 -7.46 -5.82
C GLU A 335 -19.14 -8.14 -5.83
N HIS A 336 -19.27 -9.26 -5.12
CA HIS A 336 -20.54 -9.95 -4.97
C HIS A 336 -21.56 -9.09 -4.23
N GLN A 337 -21.17 -8.47 -3.12
CA GLN A 337 -22.03 -7.54 -2.36
C GLN A 337 -22.49 -6.36 -3.23
N GLU A 338 -21.58 -5.71 -3.96
CA GLU A 338 -21.88 -4.60 -4.87
C GLU A 338 -22.86 -5.02 -5.99
N LEU A 339 -22.68 -6.23 -6.55
CA LEU A 339 -23.59 -6.79 -7.53
C LEU A 339 -25.00 -7.03 -6.94
N LEU A 340 -25.10 -7.59 -5.74
CA LEU A 340 -26.38 -7.81 -5.08
C LEU A 340 -27.07 -6.50 -4.72
N GLU A 341 -26.34 -5.50 -4.23
CA GLU A 341 -26.89 -4.16 -3.94
C GLU A 341 -27.50 -3.52 -5.19
N ARG A 342 -26.86 -3.64 -6.35
CA ARG A 342 -27.44 -3.20 -7.65
C ARG A 342 -28.74 -3.91 -8.00
N ALA A 343 -28.93 -5.15 -7.56
CA ALA A 343 -30.13 -5.93 -7.84
C ALA A 343 -31.26 -5.71 -6.82
N ARG A 344 -30.96 -5.23 -5.60
CA ARG A 344 -31.98 -5.05 -4.54
C ARG A 344 -33.16 -4.16 -4.93
N PRO A 345 -33.01 -3.07 -5.71
CA PRO A 345 -34.15 -2.26 -6.15
C PRO A 345 -35.24 -3.07 -6.86
N PHE A 346 -34.87 -4.08 -7.66
CA PHE A 346 -35.83 -4.94 -8.39
C PHE A 346 -36.68 -5.82 -7.48
N ALA A 347 -36.18 -6.14 -6.28
CA ALA A 347 -36.97 -6.85 -5.27
C ALA A 347 -37.86 -5.92 -4.44
N ARG A 348 -37.56 -4.62 -4.41
CA ARG A 348 -38.29 -3.60 -3.65
C ARG A 348 -39.46 -3.02 -4.44
N VAL A 349 -39.33 -2.91 -5.76
CA VAL A 349 -40.38 -2.38 -6.65
C VAL A 349 -40.68 -3.31 -7.81
N ASN A 350 -41.95 -3.34 -8.23
CA ASN A 350 -42.43 -4.30 -9.23
C ASN A 350 -42.45 -3.77 -10.68
N HIS A 351 -42.11 -2.49 -10.91
CA HIS A 351 -42.26 -1.86 -12.23
C HIS A 351 -40.95 -1.66 -13.00
N ARG A 352 -39.80 -2.06 -12.44
CA ARG A 352 -38.50 -1.91 -13.12
C ARG A 352 -38.42 -2.78 -14.38
N PRO A 353 -37.91 -2.26 -15.51
CA PRO A 353 -37.77 -3.05 -16.72
C PRO A 353 -36.77 -4.19 -16.52
N TYR A 354 -36.97 -5.31 -17.22
CA TYR A 354 -36.01 -6.42 -17.19
C TYR A 354 -34.61 -5.97 -17.67
N GLU A 355 -33.57 -6.29 -16.89
CA GLU A 355 -32.17 -6.06 -17.25
C GLU A 355 -31.42 -7.39 -17.52
N PRO A 356 -31.20 -7.75 -18.81
CA PRO A 356 -30.54 -9.02 -19.18
C PRO A 356 -29.10 -9.12 -18.67
N ASP A 357 -28.33 -8.04 -18.74
CA ASP A 357 -26.91 -8.03 -18.35
C ASP A 357 -26.75 -8.21 -16.84
N LEU A 358 -27.58 -7.52 -16.04
CA LEU A 358 -27.60 -7.67 -14.60
C LEU A 358 -28.00 -9.10 -14.20
N ARG A 359 -29.03 -9.66 -14.84
CA ARG A 359 -29.44 -11.05 -14.64
C ARG A 359 -28.30 -12.02 -14.97
N ALA A 360 -27.62 -11.84 -16.10
CA ALA A 360 -26.51 -12.71 -16.51
C ALA A 360 -25.38 -12.72 -15.48
N ARG A 361 -25.03 -11.55 -14.92
CA ARG A 361 -24.03 -11.43 -13.86
C ARG A 361 -24.47 -12.12 -12.57
N LEU A 362 -25.74 -11.98 -12.16
CA LEU A 362 -26.27 -12.66 -10.97
C LEU A 362 -26.25 -14.19 -11.12
N VAL A 363 -26.54 -14.71 -12.32
CA VAL A 363 -26.44 -16.15 -12.60
C VAL A 363 -24.99 -16.65 -12.49
N VAL A 364 -24.01 -15.87 -12.96
CA VAL A 364 -22.59 -16.22 -12.75
C VAL A 364 -22.25 -16.20 -11.25
N ALA A 365 -22.68 -15.16 -10.54
CA ALA A 365 -22.44 -15.03 -9.10
C ALA A 365 -23.10 -16.14 -8.27
N ALA A 366 -24.27 -16.64 -8.69
CA ALA A 366 -24.96 -17.75 -8.03
C ALA A 366 -24.09 -19.01 -7.92
N ARG A 367 -23.20 -19.26 -8.89
CA ARG A 367 -22.26 -20.38 -8.80
C ARG A 367 -21.32 -20.22 -7.61
N ASN A 368 -20.77 -19.04 -7.41
CA ASN A 368 -19.90 -18.75 -6.26
C ASN A 368 -20.72 -18.73 -4.97
N ALA A 369 -21.92 -18.16 -4.98
CA ALA A 369 -22.80 -18.14 -3.82
C ALA A 369 -23.23 -19.55 -3.34
N SER A 370 -23.16 -20.57 -4.22
CA SER A 370 -23.43 -21.97 -3.83
C SER A 370 -22.43 -22.55 -2.83
N THR A 371 -21.24 -21.94 -2.69
CA THR A 371 -20.23 -22.33 -1.70
C THR A 371 -20.44 -21.64 -0.34
N ILE A 372 -21.37 -20.69 -0.25
CA ILE A 372 -21.67 -19.95 0.98
C ILE A 372 -22.73 -20.73 1.77
N PRO A 373 -22.47 -21.14 3.03
CA PRO A 373 -23.48 -21.80 3.85
C PRO A 373 -24.72 -20.90 4.09
N PRO A 374 -25.94 -21.44 4.05
CA PRO A 374 -27.17 -20.69 4.31
C PRO A 374 -27.37 -20.42 5.82
N VAL A 375 -26.51 -19.59 6.40
CA VAL A 375 -26.55 -19.13 7.80
C VAL A 375 -27.05 -17.69 7.91
N VAL A 376 -27.45 -17.28 9.11
CA VAL A 376 -28.06 -15.96 9.37
C VAL A 376 -27.16 -14.82 8.87
N ASN A 377 -25.87 -14.82 9.21
CA ASN A 377 -24.94 -13.77 8.79
C ASN A 377 -24.70 -13.71 7.27
N ALA A 378 -24.90 -14.82 6.56
CA ALA A 378 -24.72 -14.90 5.12
C ALA A 378 -26.02 -14.76 4.33
N SER A 379 -27.18 -14.71 5.01
CA SER A 379 -28.51 -14.72 4.37
C SER A 379 -28.77 -13.59 3.36
N GLY A 380 -27.99 -12.51 3.42
CA GLY A 380 -28.07 -11.40 2.46
C GLY A 380 -27.20 -11.58 1.21
N ILE A 381 -26.34 -12.59 1.18
CA ILE A 381 -25.31 -12.82 0.14
C ILE A 381 -25.24 -14.27 -0.35
N ASP A 382 -25.98 -15.19 0.25
CA ASP A 382 -25.94 -16.61 -0.08
C ASP A 382 -26.65 -16.93 -1.43
N LEU A 383 -26.68 -18.21 -1.83
CA LEU A 383 -27.33 -18.63 -3.08
C LEU A 383 -28.83 -18.32 -3.08
N ARG A 384 -29.52 -18.38 -1.92
CA ARG A 384 -30.95 -18.09 -1.84
C ARG A 384 -31.22 -16.61 -2.13
N ALA A 385 -30.44 -15.71 -1.52
CA ALA A 385 -30.52 -14.28 -1.79
C ALA A 385 -30.22 -13.97 -3.26
N THR A 386 -29.16 -14.57 -3.80
CA THR A 386 -28.75 -14.37 -5.20
C THR A 386 -29.83 -14.86 -6.16
N ALA A 387 -30.42 -16.02 -5.92
CA ALA A 387 -31.50 -16.57 -6.75
C ALA A 387 -32.78 -15.72 -6.67
N ALA A 388 -33.15 -15.25 -5.47
CA ALA A 388 -34.31 -14.37 -5.28
C ALA A 388 -34.15 -13.04 -6.04
N LEU A 389 -32.96 -12.42 -5.95
CA LEU A 389 -32.64 -11.20 -6.70
C LEU A 389 -32.60 -11.44 -8.21
N THR A 390 -32.09 -12.59 -8.66
CA THR A 390 -32.13 -12.98 -10.08
C THR A 390 -33.56 -13.07 -10.61
N ALA A 391 -34.46 -13.69 -9.84
CA ALA A 391 -35.88 -13.78 -10.19
C ALA A 391 -36.55 -12.40 -10.20
N ALA A 392 -36.23 -11.53 -9.22
CA ALA A 392 -36.75 -10.17 -9.14
C ALA A 392 -36.34 -9.32 -10.35
N VAL A 393 -35.07 -9.37 -10.78
CA VAL A 393 -34.59 -8.68 -11.99
C VAL A 393 -35.33 -9.18 -13.23
N THR A 394 -35.71 -10.46 -13.25
CA THR A 394 -36.42 -11.10 -14.38
C THR A 394 -37.93 -10.80 -14.43
N ARG A 395 -38.51 -10.21 -13.37
CA ARG A 395 -39.97 -10.08 -13.17
C ARG A 395 -40.73 -9.56 -14.40
N ASN A 396 -40.18 -8.54 -15.05
CA ASN A 396 -40.83 -7.84 -16.16
C ASN A 396 -40.25 -8.21 -17.54
N ALA A 397 -39.64 -9.39 -17.67
CA ALA A 397 -39.16 -9.89 -18.95
C ALA A 397 -40.33 -10.29 -19.85
N GLU A 398 -40.15 -10.21 -21.17
CA GLU A 398 -41.15 -10.68 -22.12
C GLU A 398 -41.35 -12.19 -22.01
N ARG A 399 -42.56 -12.67 -22.30
CA ARG A 399 -42.90 -14.09 -22.21
C ARG A 399 -41.92 -15.02 -22.93
N ALA A 400 -41.52 -14.67 -24.16
CA ALA A 400 -40.56 -15.45 -24.94
C ALA A 400 -39.17 -15.52 -24.27
N GLN A 401 -38.76 -14.42 -23.60
CA GLN A 401 -37.54 -14.40 -22.81
C GLN A 401 -37.68 -15.32 -21.60
N LEU A 402 -38.79 -15.23 -20.85
CA LEU A 402 -39.06 -16.08 -19.69
C LEU A 402 -38.98 -17.57 -20.01
N GLU A 403 -39.54 -17.99 -21.15
CA GLU A 403 -39.46 -19.37 -21.64
C GLU A 403 -38.01 -19.82 -21.89
N GLY A 404 -37.21 -18.98 -22.57
CA GLY A 404 -35.80 -19.26 -22.80
C GLY A 404 -34.95 -19.28 -21.52
N LEU A 405 -35.30 -18.45 -20.54
CA LEU A 405 -34.60 -18.39 -19.26
C LEU A 405 -34.83 -19.65 -18.42
N ILE A 406 -36.04 -20.23 -18.45
CA ILE A 406 -36.32 -21.53 -17.80
C ILE A 406 -35.41 -22.63 -18.38
N ASP A 407 -35.29 -22.70 -19.71
CA ASP A 407 -34.46 -23.71 -20.36
C ASP A 407 -32.97 -23.52 -20.06
N GLN A 408 -32.50 -22.27 -20.00
CA GLN A 408 -31.11 -21.94 -19.64
C GLN A 408 -30.79 -22.27 -18.19
N ASP A 409 -31.68 -21.96 -17.25
CA ASP A 409 -31.46 -22.18 -15.82
C ASP A 409 -31.54 -23.66 -15.46
N ARG A 410 -32.38 -24.43 -16.15
CA ARG A 410 -32.47 -25.89 -16.04
C ARG A 410 -31.11 -26.57 -16.26
N ALA A 411 -30.32 -26.09 -17.22
CA ALA A 411 -29.03 -26.68 -17.57
C ALA A 411 -27.88 -26.33 -16.59
N ARG A 412 -28.14 -25.52 -15.55
CA ARG A 412 -27.08 -25.03 -14.64
C ARG A 412 -26.62 -26.12 -13.69
N ARG A 413 -25.33 -26.05 -13.32
CA ARG A 413 -24.69 -26.92 -12.33
C ARG A 413 -23.79 -26.08 -11.40
N PRO A 414 -23.65 -26.43 -10.11
CA PRO A 414 -24.22 -27.60 -9.42
C PRO A 414 -25.76 -27.58 -9.35
N LEU A 415 -26.40 -28.74 -9.13
CA LEU A 415 -27.85 -28.90 -9.26
C LEU A 415 -28.64 -27.93 -8.36
N CYS A 416 -28.12 -27.63 -7.15
CA CYS A 416 -28.72 -26.66 -6.24
C CYS A 416 -28.94 -25.27 -6.87
N MET A 417 -28.05 -24.86 -7.79
CA MET A 417 -28.16 -23.59 -8.51
C MET A 417 -29.37 -23.61 -9.46
N ALA A 418 -29.53 -24.66 -10.26
CA ALA A 418 -30.68 -24.81 -11.16
C ALA A 418 -31.99 -24.82 -10.37
N VAL A 419 -32.04 -25.61 -9.27
CA VAL A 419 -33.22 -25.72 -8.42
C VAL A 419 -33.60 -24.38 -7.80
N LEU A 420 -32.66 -23.67 -7.18
CA LEU A 420 -32.99 -22.42 -6.47
C LEU A 420 -33.31 -21.27 -7.44
N LEU A 421 -32.63 -21.16 -8.58
CA LEU A 421 -32.98 -20.18 -9.62
C LEU A 421 -34.40 -20.41 -10.16
N LEU A 422 -34.71 -21.64 -10.57
CA LEU A 422 -36.03 -21.97 -11.11
C LEU A 422 -37.12 -21.87 -10.04
N TYR A 423 -36.83 -22.23 -8.79
CA TYR A 423 -37.81 -22.17 -7.70
C TYR A 423 -38.18 -20.71 -7.40
N GLN A 424 -37.20 -19.81 -7.32
CA GLN A 424 -37.46 -18.38 -7.12
C GLN A 424 -38.16 -17.74 -8.33
N LEU A 425 -37.73 -18.10 -9.55
CA LEU A 425 -38.39 -17.64 -10.78
C LEU A 425 -39.85 -18.09 -10.83
N ARG A 426 -40.15 -19.33 -10.47
CA ARG A 426 -41.52 -19.86 -10.38
C ARG A 426 -42.41 -18.99 -9.49
N MET A 427 -41.93 -18.59 -8.31
CA MET A 427 -42.70 -17.76 -7.39
C MET A 427 -43.06 -16.42 -8.04
N VAL A 428 -42.08 -15.75 -8.66
CA VAL A 428 -42.30 -14.49 -9.38
C VAL A 428 -43.25 -14.66 -10.57
N LEU A 429 -43.12 -15.74 -11.35
CA LEU A 429 -44.00 -16.03 -12.48
C LEU A 429 -45.47 -16.21 -12.05
N ILE A 430 -45.70 -16.93 -10.95
CA ILE A 430 -47.05 -17.11 -10.40
C ILE A 430 -47.62 -15.76 -9.95
N GLU A 431 -46.83 -14.93 -9.27
CA GLU A 431 -47.23 -13.57 -8.87
C GLU A 431 -47.60 -12.68 -10.06
N GLN A 432 -46.90 -12.83 -11.19
CA GLN A 432 -47.19 -12.10 -12.44
C GLN A 432 -48.34 -12.69 -13.26
N GLY A 433 -48.99 -13.75 -12.79
CA GLY A 433 -50.09 -14.41 -13.50
C GLY A 433 -49.65 -15.37 -14.62
N HIS A 434 -48.36 -15.70 -14.70
CA HIS A 434 -47.80 -16.70 -15.62
C HIS A 434 -47.77 -18.10 -14.97
N ALA A 435 -48.93 -18.58 -14.51
CA ALA A 435 -49.03 -19.85 -13.79
C ALA A 435 -48.55 -21.06 -14.62
N ASP A 436 -48.75 -21.03 -15.93
CA ASP A 436 -48.28 -22.05 -16.87
C ASP A 436 -46.74 -22.12 -16.95
N LEU A 437 -46.07 -20.96 -16.99
CA LEU A 437 -44.60 -20.91 -16.93
C LEU A 437 -44.07 -21.29 -15.55
N GLY A 438 -44.81 -20.92 -14.49
CA GLY A 438 -44.51 -21.38 -13.13
C GLY A 438 -44.57 -22.90 -13.01
N GLN A 439 -45.55 -23.55 -13.65
CA GLN A 439 -45.62 -25.01 -13.72
C GLN A 439 -44.47 -25.58 -14.54
N ARG A 440 -44.16 -25.01 -15.71
CA ARG A 440 -43.02 -25.44 -16.53
C ARG A 440 -41.69 -25.38 -15.76
N ALA A 441 -41.48 -24.35 -14.94
CA ALA A 441 -40.30 -24.26 -14.07
C ALA A 441 -40.30 -25.35 -12.99
N ALA A 442 -41.45 -25.70 -12.40
CA ALA A 442 -41.57 -26.81 -11.45
C ALA A 442 -41.24 -28.15 -12.11
N ASP A 443 -41.78 -28.41 -13.30
CA ASP A 443 -41.54 -29.63 -14.06
C ASP A 443 -40.06 -29.77 -14.44
N ALA A 444 -39.40 -28.65 -14.79
CA ALA A 444 -37.97 -28.61 -15.05
C ALA A 444 -37.13 -28.95 -13.81
N ILE A 445 -37.51 -28.45 -12.62
CA ILE A 445 -36.86 -28.80 -11.35
C ILE A 445 -36.98 -30.30 -11.08
N ILE A 446 -38.19 -30.84 -11.11
CA ILE A 446 -38.46 -32.26 -10.84
C ILE A 446 -37.69 -33.13 -11.84
N GLY A 447 -37.79 -32.83 -13.13
CA GLY A 447 -37.13 -33.61 -14.18
C GLY A 447 -35.61 -33.69 -14.03
N GLU A 448 -34.94 -32.61 -13.62
CA GLU A 448 -33.48 -32.62 -13.39
C GLU A 448 -33.10 -33.39 -12.12
N ILE A 449 -33.91 -33.30 -11.06
CA ILE A 449 -33.69 -34.05 -9.82
C ILE A 449 -33.88 -35.55 -10.05
N GLU A 450 -34.92 -35.94 -10.79
CA GLU A 450 -35.21 -37.34 -11.13
C GLU A 450 -34.18 -37.94 -12.10
N ALA A 451 -33.67 -37.15 -13.04
CA ALA A 451 -32.61 -37.57 -13.96
C ALA A 451 -31.24 -37.74 -13.29
N THR A 452 -31.07 -37.20 -12.08
CA THR A 452 -29.79 -37.27 -11.35
C THR A 452 -29.60 -38.65 -10.73
N ASN A 453 -28.47 -39.29 -11.04
CA ASN A 453 -28.09 -40.57 -10.45
C ASN A 453 -27.43 -40.38 -9.08
N TRP A 454 -28.25 -40.35 -8.02
CA TRP A 454 -27.82 -40.11 -6.65
C TRP A 454 -26.90 -41.20 -6.05
N SER A 455 -26.76 -42.37 -6.68
CA SER A 455 -25.79 -43.39 -6.27
C SER A 455 -24.34 -42.99 -6.62
N GLN A 456 -24.15 -42.06 -7.55
CA GLN A 456 -22.83 -41.58 -7.96
C GLN A 456 -22.33 -40.46 -7.03
N ALA A 457 -21.06 -40.51 -6.63
CA ALA A 457 -20.43 -39.45 -5.83
C ALA A 457 -20.54 -38.07 -6.49
N SER A 458 -20.41 -38.01 -7.82
CA SER A 458 -20.49 -36.76 -8.60
C SER A 458 -21.85 -36.06 -8.51
N ALA A 459 -22.93 -36.76 -8.14
CA ALA A 459 -24.24 -36.14 -7.96
C ALA A 459 -24.31 -35.20 -6.75
N TRP A 460 -23.39 -35.36 -5.80
CA TRP A 460 -23.36 -34.60 -4.54
C TRP A 460 -22.40 -33.40 -4.59
N VAL A 461 -21.42 -33.43 -5.49
CA VAL A 461 -20.39 -32.39 -5.62
C VAL A 461 -20.99 -31.04 -5.97
N GLY A 462 -20.69 -30.02 -5.16
CA GLY A 462 -21.21 -28.65 -5.28
C GLY A 462 -22.63 -28.46 -4.75
N ASN A 463 -23.29 -29.53 -4.29
CA ASN A 463 -24.61 -29.46 -3.67
C ASN A 463 -24.54 -29.48 -2.14
N GLU A 464 -23.35 -29.49 -1.54
CA GLU A 464 -23.15 -29.81 -0.13
C GLU A 464 -23.93 -28.85 0.77
N HIS A 465 -23.81 -27.53 0.56
CA HIS A 465 -24.47 -26.53 1.40
C HIS A 465 -25.98 -26.45 1.21
N TYR A 466 -26.48 -26.89 0.06
CA TYR A 466 -27.86 -26.69 -0.38
C TYR A 466 -28.59 -27.99 -0.73
N GLY A 467 -28.04 -29.17 -0.40
CA GLY A 467 -28.63 -30.47 -0.70
C GLY A 467 -30.01 -30.62 -0.06
N ARG A 468 -30.15 -30.23 1.21
CA ARG A 468 -31.45 -30.14 1.88
C ARG A 468 -32.46 -29.28 1.10
N ALA A 469 -32.02 -28.14 0.54
CA ALA A 469 -32.90 -27.25 -0.22
C ALA A 469 -33.38 -27.88 -1.54
N ILE A 470 -32.58 -28.74 -2.17
CA ILE A 470 -32.99 -29.51 -3.36
C ILE A 470 -34.18 -30.42 -3.02
N PHE A 471 -34.05 -31.20 -1.96
CA PHE A 471 -35.09 -32.16 -1.57
C PHE A 471 -36.30 -31.50 -0.91
N ASP A 472 -36.12 -30.40 -0.18
CA ASP A 472 -37.23 -29.56 0.31
C ASP A 472 -38.04 -29.01 -0.88
N ALA A 473 -37.37 -28.54 -1.94
CA ALA A 473 -38.05 -28.09 -3.15
C ALA A 473 -38.79 -29.23 -3.85
N TRP A 474 -38.18 -30.41 -4.01
CA TRP A 474 -38.85 -31.57 -4.61
C TRP A 474 -40.09 -31.99 -3.80
N ALA A 475 -39.95 -32.13 -2.48
CA ALA A 475 -41.07 -32.50 -1.61
C ALA A 475 -42.22 -31.48 -1.64
N THR A 476 -41.90 -30.19 -1.84
CA THR A 476 -42.89 -29.12 -1.95
C THR A 476 -43.60 -29.12 -3.30
N LEU A 477 -42.89 -29.41 -4.39
CA LEU A 477 -43.44 -29.40 -5.74
C LEU A 477 -44.18 -30.69 -6.11
N ALA A 478 -43.83 -31.80 -5.47
CA ALA A 478 -44.46 -33.09 -5.66
C ALA A 478 -45.06 -33.60 -4.34
N SER A 479 -44.40 -34.55 -3.67
CA SER A 479 -44.78 -35.05 -2.35
C SER A 479 -43.54 -35.44 -1.55
N PRO A 480 -43.60 -35.49 -0.20
CA PRO A 480 -42.48 -35.99 0.60
C PRO A 480 -42.08 -37.45 0.31
N GLU A 481 -42.99 -38.26 -0.23
CA GLU A 481 -42.81 -39.68 -0.49
C GLU A 481 -41.81 -39.95 -1.62
N GLU A 482 -41.77 -39.10 -2.64
CA GLU A 482 -40.91 -39.25 -3.82
C GLU A 482 -39.41 -39.14 -3.50
N PRO A 483 -38.90 -38.02 -2.94
CA PRO A 483 -37.52 -37.92 -2.48
C PRO A 483 -37.17 -39.00 -1.46
N ARG A 484 -38.10 -39.34 -0.54
CA ARG A 484 -37.89 -40.42 0.44
C ARG A 484 -37.64 -41.75 -0.24
N GLY A 485 -38.51 -42.13 -1.18
CA GLY A 485 -38.41 -43.38 -1.93
C GLY A 485 -37.13 -43.44 -2.77
N ARG A 486 -36.78 -42.34 -3.46
CA ARG A 486 -35.56 -42.27 -4.27
C ARG A 486 -34.30 -42.42 -3.42
N LEU A 487 -34.19 -41.64 -2.34
CA LEU A 487 -33.03 -41.68 -1.45
C LEU A 487 -32.90 -43.02 -0.71
N ALA A 488 -34.03 -43.64 -0.35
CA ALA A 488 -34.05 -44.99 0.21
C ALA A 488 -33.52 -46.05 -0.78
N VAL A 489 -33.91 -45.98 -2.06
CA VAL A 489 -33.36 -46.86 -3.10
C VAL A 489 -31.86 -46.62 -3.25
N THR A 490 -31.41 -45.36 -3.33
CA THR A 490 -29.99 -45.00 -3.42
C THR A 490 -29.16 -45.64 -2.31
N LEU A 491 -29.60 -45.57 -1.05
CA LEU A 491 -28.88 -46.18 0.06
C LEU A 491 -28.89 -47.70 0.05
N ARG A 492 -29.95 -48.33 -0.47
CA ARG A 492 -29.99 -49.80 -0.62
C ARG A 492 -29.03 -50.28 -1.70
N GLU A 493 -28.93 -49.54 -2.79
CA GLU A 493 -28.03 -49.88 -3.90
C GLU A 493 -26.57 -49.57 -3.57
N GLU A 494 -26.30 -48.42 -2.93
CA GLU A 494 -24.96 -47.99 -2.57
C GLU A 494 -24.91 -47.47 -1.11
N PRO A 495 -24.80 -48.36 -0.11
CA PRO A 495 -24.77 -47.99 1.31
C PRO A 495 -23.61 -47.04 1.67
N GLY A 496 -22.53 -47.06 0.89
CA GLY A 496 -21.38 -46.17 1.04
C GLY A 496 -21.68 -44.69 0.80
N ARG A 497 -22.88 -44.31 0.35
CA ARG A 497 -23.33 -42.90 0.19
C ARG A 497 -23.97 -42.31 1.45
N ILE A 498 -23.99 -43.05 2.55
CA ILE A 498 -24.59 -42.58 3.81
C ILE A 498 -23.98 -41.25 4.28
N ALA A 499 -22.67 -41.05 4.09
CA ALA A 499 -21.99 -39.84 4.51
C ALA A 499 -22.48 -38.62 3.72
N GLU A 500 -22.46 -38.70 2.39
CA GLU A 500 -22.92 -37.62 1.52
C GLU A 500 -24.39 -37.27 1.78
N LEU A 501 -25.26 -38.28 1.90
CA LEU A 501 -26.69 -38.07 2.14
C LEU A 501 -26.94 -37.41 3.51
N THR A 502 -26.30 -37.91 4.56
CA THR A 502 -26.48 -37.38 5.93
C THR A 502 -25.93 -35.95 6.04
N VAL A 503 -24.76 -35.67 5.48
CA VAL A 503 -24.15 -34.34 5.54
C VAL A 503 -24.94 -33.34 4.69
N CYS A 504 -25.24 -33.67 3.42
CA CYS A 504 -25.87 -32.74 2.48
C CYS A 504 -27.32 -32.40 2.86
N CYS A 505 -28.02 -33.28 3.57
CA CYS A 505 -29.41 -33.08 3.99
C CYS A 505 -29.56 -32.45 5.39
N ALA A 506 -28.47 -32.24 6.12
CA ALA A 506 -28.49 -31.54 7.40
C ALA A 506 -28.76 -30.04 7.24
N GLY A 507 -29.39 -29.42 8.25
CA GLY A 507 -29.58 -27.96 8.29
C GLY A 507 -28.32 -27.25 8.78
N TRP A 508 -28.24 -25.93 8.57
CA TRP A 508 -27.14 -25.10 9.07
C TRP A 508 -27.56 -24.29 10.29
N VAL A 509 -26.65 -24.16 11.26
CA VAL A 509 -26.79 -23.29 12.43
C VAL A 509 -25.52 -22.47 12.62
N GLN A 510 -25.72 -21.25 13.08
CA GLN A 510 -24.68 -20.33 13.50
C GLN A 510 -24.68 -20.25 15.02
N HIS A 511 -23.51 -20.40 15.61
CA HIS A 511 -23.23 -20.11 17.01
C HIS A 511 -22.39 -18.86 17.10
N GLU A 512 -22.79 -17.94 17.95
CA GLU A 512 -22.07 -16.69 18.18
C GLU A 512 -21.77 -16.58 19.67
N ASN A 513 -20.49 -16.49 20.01
CA ASN A 513 -20.06 -16.23 21.36
C ASN A 513 -20.15 -14.72 21.62
N GLN A 514 -21.14 -14.30 22.40
CA GLN A 514 -21.37 -12.87 22.69
C GLN A 514 -20.23 -12.20 23.46
N GLN A 515 -19.35 -12.97 24.13
CA GLN A 515 -18.22 -12.43 24.90
C GLN A 515 -16.96 -12.27 24.04
N THR A 516 -16.70 -13.21 23.13
CA THR A 516 -15.50 -13.19 22.29
C THR A 516 -15.74 -12.67 20.87
N GLY A 517 -17.00 -12.59 20.44
CA GLY A 517 -17.38 -12.31 19.05
C GLY A 517 -17.10 -13.48 18.08
N GLU A 518 -16.68 -14.64 18.59
CA GLU A 518 -16.37 -15.80 17.76
C GLU A 518 -17.65 -16.38 17.15
N VAL A 519 -17.63 -16.56 15.83
CA VAL A 519 -18.74 -17.14 15.07
C VAL A 519 -18.32 -18.50 14.54
N ARG A 520 -19.10 -19.54 14.88
CA ARG A 520 -18.93 -20.90 14.38
C ARG A 520 -20.15 -21.33 13.58
N TYR A 521 -19.92 -22.03 12.47
CA TYR A 521 -20.97 -22.62 11.65
C TYR A 521 -20.92 -24.13 11.76
N GLU A 522 -22.07 -24.77 11.92
CA GLU A 522 -22.15 -26.22 11.94
C GLU A 522 -23.44 -26.73 11.32
N ARG A 523 -23.40 -27.97 10.84
CA ARG A 523 -24.60 -28.68 10.40
C ARG A 523 -25.28 -29.37 11.58
N ILE A 524 -26.60 -29.44 11.57
CA ILE A 524 -27.38 -30.10 12.61
C ILE A 524 -28.72 -30.60 12.10
N TYR A 525 -29.19 -31.71 12.67
CA TYR A 525 -30.58 -32.14 12.62
C TYR A 525 -31.31 -31.71 13.89
N ARG A 526 -32.01 -30.58 13.84
CA ARG A 526 -32.98 -30.19 14.88
C ARG A 526 -34.29 -30.97 14.77
N GLN A 527 -34.68 -31.25 13.53
CA GLN A 527 -35.85 -32.05 13.15
C GLN A 527 -35.54 -32.79 11.85
N LEU A 528 -36.10 -33.99 11.69
CA LEU A 528 -35.95 -34.78 10.47
C LEU A 528 -36.97 -34.29 9.43
N PRO A 529 -36.53 -33.94 8.20
CA PRO A 529 -37.46 -33.61 7.13
C PRO A 529 -38.39 -34.79 6.86
N PRO A 530 -39.68 -34.58 6.52
CA PRO A 530 -40.60 -35.66 6.22
C PRO A 530 -40.10 -36.57 5.09
N TRP A 531 -39.40 -36.02 4.10
CA TRP A 531 -38.84 -36.75 2.97
C TRP A 531 -37.55 -37.52 3.28
N PHE A 532 -36.99 -37.40 4.49
CA PHE A 532 -35.70 -38.01 4.82
C PHE A 532 -35.86 -39.52 5.09
N PRO A 533 -35.04 -40.41 4.47
CA PRO A 533 -35.20 -41.87 4.61
C PRO A 533 -34.58 -42.40 5.91
N VAL A 534 -35.23 -42.11 7.04
CA VAL A 534 -34.71 -42.38 8.40
C VAL A 534 -34.37 -43.85 8.62
N HIS A 535 -35.22 -44.76 8.15
CA HIS A 535 -35.06 -46.21 8.35
C HIS A 535 -33.81 -46.74 7.63
N GLU A 536 -33.64 -46.36 6.37
CA GLU A 536 -32.50 -46.75 5.55
C GLU A 536 -31.19 -46.12 6.04
N ILE A 537 -31.23 -44.84 6.46
CA ILE A 537 -30.07 -44.19 7.09
C ILE A 537 -29.64 -44.94 8.34
N ALA A 538 -30.58 -45.26 9.24
CA ALA A 538 -30.24 -45.98 10.47
C ALA A 538 -29.71 -47.40 10.20
N THR A 539 -30.24 -48.07 9.16
CA THR A 539 -29.77 -49.40 8.76
C THR A 539 -28.35 -49.34 8.18
N ALA A 540 -28.08 -48.38 7.28
CA ALA A 540 -26.75 -48.16 6.73
C ALA A 540 -25.76 -47.70 7.82
N ALA A 541 -26.20 -46.89 8.78
CA ALA A 541 -25.39 -46.42 9.90
C ALA A 541 -24.97 -47.57 10.80
N ALA A 542 -25.88 -48.50 11.11
CA ALA A 542 -25.56 -49.68 11.90
C ALA A 542 -24.49 -50.57 11.25
N ALA A 543 -24.41 -50.58 9.91
CA ALA A 543 -23.40 -51.33 9.16
C ALA A 543 -22.06 -50.58 9.04
N ALA A 544 -22.09 -49.30 8.68
CA ALA A 544 -20.89 -48.50 8.41
C ALA A 544 -20.27 -47.84 9.65
N PHE A 545 -21.10 -47.53 10.66
CA PHE A 545 -20.74 -46.83 11.89
C PHE A 545 -21.33 -47.53 13.14
N PRO A 546 -21.01 -48.82 13.38
CA PRO A 546 -21.65 -49.64 14.42
C PRO A 546 -21.44 -49.12 15.85
N TYR A 547 -20.46 -48.23 16.04
CA TYR A 547 -20.11 -47.62 17.32
C TYR A 547 -20.87 -46.30 17.60
N VAL A 548 -21.59 -45.74 16.62
CA VAL A 548 -22.34 -44.51 16.78
C VAL A 548 -23.67 -44.80 17.50
N ALA A 549 -23.77 -44.36 18.74
CA ALA A 549 -24.99 -44.43 19.53
C ALA A 549 -25.88 -43.17 19.35
N PRO A 550 -27.21 -43.25 19.59
CA PRO A 550 -28.07 -42.06 19.62
C PRO A 550 -27.49 -40.95 20.50
N ALA A 551 -27.55 -39.71 20.04
CA ALA A 551 -27.14 -38.54 20.82
C ALA A 551 -28.00 -38.40 22.09
N VAL A 552 -27.38 -37.96 23.19
CA VAL A 552 -28.08 -37.81 24.49
C VAL A 552 -28.98 -36.57 24.49
N ASP A 553 -28.54 -35.49 23.86
CA ASP A 553 -29.30 -34.26 23.70
C ASP A 553 -29.08 -33.63 22.31
N GLU A 554 -29.48 -32.36 22.13
CA GLU A 554 -29.31 -31.62 20.87
C GLU A 554 -27.84 -31.20 20.64
N TYR A 555 -27.04 -31.13 21.70
CA TYR A 555 -25.64 -30.71 21.73
C TYR A 555 -24.72 -31.94 21.76
N ASP A 556 -24.66 -32.63 20.62
CA ASP A 556 -23.72 -33.75 20.41
C ASP A 556 -22.29 -33.20 20.17
N ASP A 557 -21.35 -33.53 21.03
CA ASP A 557 -19.97 -33.00 21.06
C ASP A 557 -18.96 -33.87 20.30
N ARG A 558 -19.42 -34.89 19.58
CA ARG A 558 -18.55 -35.75 18.77
C ARG A 558 -17.73 -34.95 17.74
N PRO A 559 -16.42 -35.24 17.60
CA PRO A 559 -15.53 -34.46 16.76
C PRO A 559 -15.79 -34.66 15.26
N GLU A 560 -16.12 -35.89 14.86
CA GLU A 560 -16.40 -36.23 13.47
C GLU A 560 -17.82 -35.81 13.08
N GLU A 561 -17.94 -34.95 12.06
CA GLU A 561 -19.23 -34.35 11.65
C GLU A 561 -20.28 -35.43 11.31
N ILE A 562 -19.87 -36.46 10.56
CA ILE A 562 -20.78 -37.53 10.17
C ILE A 562 -21.30 -38.33 11.37
N GLU A 563 -20.45 -38.65 12.34
CA GLU A 563 -20.83 -39.42 13.53
C GLU A 563 -21.80 -38.62 14.41
N ARG A 564 -21.53 -37.33 14.56
CA ARG A 564 -22.41 -36.38 15.26
C ARG A 564 -23.78 -36.28 14.60
N LEU A 565 -23.84 -36.11 13.29
CA LEU A 565 -25.10 -36.02 12.55
C LEU A 565 -25.89 -37.34 12.61
N LEU A 566 -25.22 -38.49 12.48
CA LEU A 566 -25.87 -39.81 12.61
C LEU A 566 -26.42 -40.02 14.03
N GLY A 567 -25.67 -39.62 15.07
CA GLY A 567 -26.13 -39.64 16.45
C GLY A 567 -27.43 -38.84 16.64
N GLN A 568 -27.50 -37.64 16.06
CA GLN A 568 -28.71 -36.80 16.08
C GLN A 568 -29.89 -37.44 15.34
N VAL A 569 -29.65 -38.03 14.17
CA VAL A 569 -30.70 -38.75 13.41
C VAL A 569 -31.27 -39.91 14.23
N LEU A 570 -30.41 -40.73 14.84
CA LEU A 570 -30.83 -41.86 15.67
C LEU A 570 -31.61 -41.41 16.90
N ARG A 571 -31.22 -40.29 17.54
CA ARG A 571 -31.96 -39.68 18.66
C ARG A 571 -33.37 -39.26 18.23
N LEU A 572 -33.48 -38.53 17.13
CA LEU A 572 -34.76 -38.01 16.63
C LEU A 572 -35.70 -39.14 16.19
N ARG A 573 -35.16 -40.22 15.60
CA ARG A 573 -35.92 -41.44 15.29
C ARG A 573 -36.53 -42.05 16.56
N ALA A 574 -35.72 -42.28 17.59
CA ALA A 574 -36.19 -42.88 18.84
C ALA A 574 -37.28 -42.04 19.53
N ALA A 575 -37.18 -40.71 19.44
CA ALA A 575 -38.21 -39.81 19.96
C ALA A 575 -39.53 -39.88 19.15
N SER A 576 -39.44 -40.03 17.82
CA SER A 576 -40.63 -40.19 16.97
C SER A 576 -41.36 -41.50 17.22
N ASP A 577 -40.62 -42.61 17.38
CA ASP A 577 -41.19 -43.93 17.64
C ASP A 577 -41.97 -43.94 18.99
N GLN A 578 -41.48 -43.22 20.02
CA GLN A 578 -42.13 -43.09 21.33
C GLN A 578 -43.41 -42.24 21.34
N THR A 579 -43.63 -41.39 20.33
CA THR A 579 -44.84 -40.55 20.22
C THR A 579 -45.98 -41.20 19.45
N THR A 580 -45.73 -42.36 18.83
CA THR A 580 -46.71 -43.13 18.03
C THR A 580 -47.29 -44.36 18.75
N ASP A 581 -46.71 -44.73 19.90
CA ASP A 581 -47.26 -45.68 20.88
C ASP A 581 -48.09 -44.93 21.94
#